data_AF-A0A0K2GYQ7-F1
#
_entry.id   AF-A0A0K2GYQ7-F1
#
_cell.length_a   1.000
_cell.length_b   1.000
_cell.length_c   1.000
_cell.angle_alpha   90.00
_cell.angle_beta   90.00
_cell.angle_gamma   90.00
#
_symmetry.space_group_name_H-M   'P 1'
#
loop_
_entity.id
_entity.type
_entity.pdbx_description
1 polymer ?
#
loop_
_entity_poly.entity_id
_entity_poly.type
_entity_poly.pdbx_seq_one_letter_code
_entity_poly.pdbx_strand_id
1 'polypeptide(L)'
;MGITWSHRSLPPGVREEAQARSAVIRETLRYMRGTAMPRNTPMDVDAWLATKANLIAPAMAKAQAQNLSLVDKTMGMSLTATGYHDSPIGLIVPEAFTGYMPDGRELGFIKHAVANRVRERMALGASQAEAWKAGSKLLATIVQTGLIDTQRMAKAVAGLARPRTLYVRMANVPCCPRCAILAGKKGYWSKPFLRHPGCDCTQIPLAEGKDVELSGPHFDVDAYFKSLSEAEQDKYFTKAGAEALRNGADYVEVVNSMQGLTGVGDDVKPFTRYGAPRSGWRRLSVPEIMRRADGDVDRMRELLLQYRYIRPERRYGPVSRVDFSKGWPHDSDNLGELAQELPKNDPRPVPSSKDWAHILDGEPIVPGKKIQGGHRHGTGRERKTEFPRWWSDDDIKKAVLLTIEAPHASKVFGTTRVLYRVVDEVLVQVSYYPDPDSSGSMILGASYPKNGSGVVKNIGGRAVEQPLDVSLVPRE
;
A
#
# COMPACT_ATOMS: atom_id res chain seq x y z
N MET A 1 20.38 14.15 32.77
CA MET A 1 21.14 14.20 31.50
C MET A 1 20.34 13.41 30.46
N GLY A 2 19.56 14.11 29.64
CA GLY A 2 18.58 13.51 28.73
C GLY A 2 19.27 12.86 27.53
N ILE A 3 19.09 11.54 27.39
CA ILE A 3 19.77 10.74 26.38
C ILE A 3 19.09 10.99 25.02
N THR A 4 19.86 11.55 24.07
CA THR A 4 19.57 11.50 22.64
C THR A 4 19.06 10.11 22.26
N TRP A 5 17.83 10.00 21.77
CA TRP A 5 17.17 8.76 21.32
C TRP A 5 17.96 7.45 21.54
N SER A 6 17.77 6.79 22.68
CA SER A 6 18.23 5.40 22.79
C SER A 6 17.31 4.50 21.97
N HIS A 7 17.81 3.98 20.85
CA HIS A 7 17.10 2.96 20.07
C HIS A 7 16.71 1.74 20.91
N ARG A 8 17.43 1.44 22.01
CA ARG A 8 17.12 0.33 22.92
C ARG A 8 15.85 0.57 23.73
N SER A 9 15.50 1.83 23.99
CA SER A 9 14.35 2.23 24.81
C SER A 9 13.04 2.37 24.01
N LEU A 10 13.06 2.12 22.70
CA LEU A 10 11.87 2.21 21.84
C LEU A 10 10.97 0.97 21.97
N PRO A 11 9.66 1.06 21.66
CA PRO A 11 8.79 -0.11 21.60
C PRO A 11 9.37 -1.23 20.74
N PRO A 12 9.18 -2.52 21.10
CA PRO A 12 9.77 -3.66 20.40
C PRO A 12 9.55 -3.64 18.87
N GLY A 13 8.34 -3.29 18.42
CA GLY A 13 8.01 -3.20 17.00
C GLY A 13 8.87 -2.17 16.24
N VAL A 14 9.13 -1.01 16.84
CA VAL A 14 9.98 0.03 16.23
C VAL A 14 11.42 -0.46 16.08
N ARG A 15 11.95 -1.18 17.07
CA ARG A 15 13.32 -1.72 17.02
C ARG A 15 13.44 -2.80 15.96
N GLU A 16 12.49 -3.73 15.92
CA GLU A 16 12.45 -4.81 14.92
C GLU A 16 12.38 -4.23 13.50
N GLU A 17 11.49 -3.26 13.26
CA GLU A 17 11.37 -2.59 11.97
C GLU A 17 12.70 -1.91 11.56
N ALA A 18 13.31 -1.15 12.47
CA ALA A 18 14.54 -0.41 12.17
C ALA A 18 15.72 -1.35 11.85
N GLN A 19 15.85 -2.46 12.58
CA GLN A 19 16.90 -3.45 12.36
C GLN A 19 16.70 -4.18 11.02
N ALA A 20 15.48 -4.66 10.76
CA ALA A 20 15.14 -5.39 9.54
C ALA A 20 15.28 -4.48 8.30
N ARG A 21 14.78 -3.24 8.36
CA ARG A 21 15.00 -2.25 7.29
C ARG A 21 16.47 -2.00 7.01
N SER A 22 17.27 -1.81 8.07
CA SER A 22 18.70 -1.55 7.92
C SER A 22 19.46 -2.74 7.30
N ALA A 23 18.99 -3.96 7.56
CA ALA A 23 19.50 -5.16 6.88
C ALA A 23 19.14 -5.14 5.38
N VAL A 24 17.87 -4.91 5.02
CA VAL A 24 17.40 -4.83 3.63
C VAL A 24 18.15 -3.76 2.85
N ILE A 25 18.30 -2.55 3.41
CA ILE A 25 19.05 -1.46 2.76
C ILE A 25 20.51 -1.85 2.54
N ARG A 26 21.19 -2.41 3.56
CA ARG A 26 22.60 -2.82 3.42
C ARG A 26 22.78 -3.91 2.38
N GLU A 27 21.93 -4.93 2.39
CA GLU A 27 21.98 -6.03 1.42
C GLU A 27 21.78 -5.51 0.00
N THR A 28 20.77 -4.66 -0.20
CA THR A 28 20.48 -4.03 -1.49
C THR A 28 21.67 -3.19 -1.96
N LEU A 29 22.23 -2.34 -1.11
CA LEU A 29 23.41 -1.53 -1.46
C LEU A 29 24.64 -2.39 -1.77
N ARG A 30 24.83 -3.52 -1.07
CA ARG A 30 25.90 -4.48 -1.36
C ARG A 30 25.71 -5.10 -2.75
N TYR A 31 24.49 -5.52 -3.07
CA TYR A 31 24.15 -6.04 -4.40
C TYR A 31 24.38 -4.98 -5.49
N MET A 32 23.97 -3.73 -5.26
CA MET A 32 24.21 -2.65 -6.21
C MET A 32 25.71 -2.43 -6.46
N ARG A 33 26.53 -2.39 -5.41
CA ARG A 33 27.96 -2.10 -5.50
C ARG A 33 28.82 -3.28 -5.94
N GLY A 34 28.34 -4.51 -5.77
CA GLY A 34 29.06 -5.73 -6.15
C GLY A 34 28.63 -6.29 -7.51
N THR A 35 27.36 -6.13 -7.87
CA THR A 35 26.76 -6.80 -9.02
C THR A 35 26.23 -5.82 -10.06
N ALA A 36 25.26 -4.96 -9.69
CA ALA A 36 24.56 -4.12 -10.67
C ALA A 36 25.44 -2.97 -11.22
N MET A 37 26.26 -2.35 -10.39
CA MET A 37 27.26 -1.34 -10.75
C MET A 37 28.54 -1.58 -9.93
N PRO A 38 29.40 -2.54 -10.36
CA PRO A 38 30.58 -2.94 -9.60
C PRO A 38 31.52 -1.77 -9.33
N ARG A 39 31.74 -1.41 -8.06
CA ARG A 39 32.47 -0.20 -7.69
C ARG A 39 33.94 -0.19 -8.16
N ASN A 40 34.59 -1.35 -8.17
CA ASN A 40 36.02 -1.51 -8.44
C ASN A 40 36.31 -1.97 -9.88
N THR A 41 35.29 -2.06 -10.73
CA THR A 41 35.43 -2.47 -12.12
C THR A 41 34.66 -1.47 -12.98
N PRO A 42 35.21 -0.26 -13.22
CA PRO A 42 34.59 0.72 -14.11
C PRO A 42 34.33 0.10 -15.47
N MET A 43 33.15 0.38 -16.03
CA MET A 43 32.75 -0.11 -17.35
C MET A 43 32.54 1.09 -18.27
N ASP A 44 32.54 0.83 -19.57
CA ASP A 44 31.88 1.73 -20.50
C ASP A 44 30.40 1.89 -20.12
N VAL A 45 29.89 3.12 -20.14
CA VAL A 45 28.56 3.45 -19.60
C VAL A 45 27.44 2.89 -20.47
N ASP A 46 27.65 2.80 -21.79
CA ASP A 46 26.66 2.28 -22.74
C ASP A 46 26.62 0.75 -22.68
N ALA A 47 27.78 0.11 -22.60
CA ALA A 47 27.89 -1.31 -22.33
C ALA A 47 27.24 -1.70 -20.99
N TRP A 48 27.43 -0.89 -19.94
CA TRP A 48 26.77 -1.09 -18.65
C TRP A 48 25.25 -0.95 -18.73
N LEU A 49 24.75 0.07 -19.43
CA LEU A 49 23.31 0.29 -19.65
C LEU A 49 22.65 -0.89 -20.37
N ALA A 50 23.33 -1.45 -21.38
CA ALA A 50 22.84 -2.57 -22.16
C ALA A 50 22.84 -3.90 -21.39
N THR A 51 23.75 -4.06 -20.41
CA THR A 51 23.95 -5.33 -19.72
C THR A 51 23.44 -5.34 -18.28
N LYS A 52 24.14 -4.65 -17.36
CA LYS A 52 23.93 -4.78 -15.91
C LYS A 52 22.90 -3.82 -15.34
N ALA A 53 22.66 -2.68 -15.98
CA ALA A 53 21.81 -1.64 -15.42
C ALA A 53 20.33 -2.06 -15.25
N ASN A 54 19.88 -3.05 -16.02
CA ASN A 54 18.53 -3.64 -15.89
C ASN A 54 18.34 -4.43 -14.59
N LEU A 55 19.42 -4.79 -13.88
CA LEU A 55 19.34 -5.47 -12.58
C LEU A 55 18.87 -4.57 -11.44
N ILE A 56 18.94 -3.24 -11.62
CA ILE A 56 18.62 -2.26 -10.55
C ILE A 56 17.14 -2.30 -10.17
N ALA A 57 16.25 -2.24 -11.16
CA ALA A 57 14.81 -2.12 -10.92
C ALA A 57 14.22 -3.35 -10.19
N PRO A 58 14.50 -4.60 -10.60
CA PRO A 58 14.03 -5.78 -9.88
C PRO A 58 14.58 -5.88 -8.45
N ALA A 59 15.87 -5.58 -8.26
CA ALA A 59 16.48 -5.61 -6.92
C ALA A 59 15.86 -4.56 -5.99
N MET A 60 15.61 -3.35 -6.50
CA MET A 60 14.93 -2.30 -5.75
C MET A 60 13.47 -2.65 -5.44
N ALA A 61 12.72 -3.21 -6.39
CA ALA A 61 11.34 -3.65 -6.16
C ALA A 61 11.23 -4.76 -5.11
N LYS A 62 12.16 -5.73 -5.14
CA LYS A 62 12.28 -6.77 -4.10
C LYS A 62 12.53 -6.17 -2.72
N ALA A 63 13.47 -5.23 -2.63
CA ALA A 63 13.79 -4.55 -1.38
C ALA A 63 12.63 -3.69 -0.86
N GLN A 64 11.87 -3.04 -1.75
CA GLN A 64 10.62 -2.37 -1.38
C GLN A 64 9.63 -3.36 -0.76
N ALA A 65 9.35 -4.49 -1.43
CA ALA A 65 8.42 -5.50 -0.92
C ALA A 65 8.82 -6.03 0.46
N GLN A 66 10.12 -6.32 0.67
CA GLN A 66 10.65 -6.76 1.96
C GLN A 66 10.48 -5.73 3.07
N ASN A 67 10.70 -4.44 2.78
CA ASN A 67 10.49 -3.38 3.78
C ASN A 67 9.02 -3.19 4.13
N LEU A 68 8.13 -3.38 3.14
CA LEU A 68 6.70 -3.15 3.27
C LEU A 68 5.99 -4.26 4.04
N SER A 69 6.43 -5.51 3.89
CA SER A 69 5.87 -6.64 4.65
C SER A 69 6.05 -6.52 6.18
N LEU A 70 6.97 -5.65 6.62
CA LEU A 70 7.22 -5.38 8.04
C LEU A 70 6.26 -4.35 8.64
N VAL A 71 5.63 -3.49 7.83
CA VAL A 71 4.96 -2.27 8.30
C VAL A 71 3.78 -2.58 9.22
N ASP A 72 2.80 -3.36 8.75
CA ASP A 72 1.60 -3.64 9.57
C ASP A 72 1.94 -4.41 10.85
N LYS A 73 2.81 -5.44 10.75
CA LYS A 73 3.25 -6.22 11.92
C LYS A 73 3.88 -5.32 12.99
N THR A 74 4.87 -4.54 12.60
CA THR A 74 5.67 -3.73 13.53
C THR A 74 4.88 -2.52 14.05
N MET A 75 3.98 -1.97 13.23
CA MET A 75 3.03 -0.93 13.65
C MET A 75 2.05 -1.46 14.69
N GLY A 76 1.44 -2.63 14.46
CA GLY A 76 0.56 -3.28 15.43
C GLY A 76 1.27 -3.54 16.77
N MET A 77 2.47 -4.13 16.73
CA MET A 77 3.28 -4.35 17.94
C MET A 77 3.58 -3.05 18.70
N SER A 78 3.90 -1.97 17.97
CA SER A 78 4.22 -0.67 18.58
C SER A 78 2.98 -0.02 19.20
N LEU A 79 1.85 -0.06 18.49
CA LEU A 79 0.58 0.51 18.94
C LEU A 79 0.03 -0.23 20.16
N THR A 80 0.02 -1.57 20.14
CA THR A 80 -0.41 -2.39 21.29
C THR A 80 0.44 -2.12 22.52
N ALA A 81 1.76 -1.93 22.36
CA ALA A 81 2.64 -1.57 23.47
C ALA A 81 2.33 -0.18 24.08
N THR A 82 1.59 0.67 23.37
CA THR A 82 1.19 2.02 23.79
C THR A 82 -0.29 2.14 24.14
N GLY A 83 -0.98 1.01 24.35
CA GLY A 83 -2.38 0.99 24.78
C GLY A 83 -3.42 1.18 23.67
N TYR A 84 -3.03 1.01 22.40
CA TYR A 84 -3.99 0.96 21.30
C TYR A 84 -4.70 -0.40 21.28
N HIS A 85 -6.03 -0.37 21.30
CA HIS A 85 -6.88 -1.56 21.35
C HIS A 85 -7.90 -1.65 20.21
N ASP A 86 -7.91 -0.69 19.28
CA ASP A 86 -8.85 -0.70 18.16
C ASP A 86 -8.42 -1.63 17.04
N SER A 87 -9.41 -2.03 16.24
CA SER A 87 -9.15 -2.65 14.96
C SER A 87 -8.84 -1.58 13.91
N PRO A 88 -7.68 -1.62 13.25
CA PRO A 88 -7.53 -1.03 11.92
C PRO A 88 -8.72 -1.30 11.00
N ILE A 89 -9.06 -0.30 10.19
CA ILE A 89 -10.01 -0.42 9.09
C ILE A 89 -9.35 -1.05 7.85
N GLY A 90 -8.01 -1.18 7.83
CA GLY A 90 -7.25 -1.62 6.67
C GLY A 90 -5.79 -2.02 6.95
N LEU A 91 -5.32 -3.07 6.30
CA LEU A 91 -3.89 -3.42 6.14
C LEU A 91 -3.38 -2.79 4.86
N ILE A 92 -2.07 -2.52 4.78
CA ILE A 92 -1.48 -2.10 3.51
C ILE A 92 -1.43 -3.26 2.52
N VAL A 93 -1.41 -2.92 1.23
CA VAL A 93 -1.09 -3.86 0.15
C VAL A 93 0.35 -3.60 -0.29
N PRO A 94 1.35 -4.39 0.14
CA PRO A 94 2.76 -4.12 -0.17
C PRO A 94 3.02 -3.93 -1.67
N GLU A 95 2.37 -4.71 -2.52
CA GLU A 95 2.52 -4.66 -3.97
C GLU A 95 2.05 -3.33 -4.58
N ALA A 96 1.26 -2.53 -3.86
CA ALA A 96 0.83 -1.21 -4.32
C ALA A 96 1.91 -0.12 -4.20
N PHE A 97 2.99 -0.40 -3.45
CA PHE A 97 4.09 0.54 -3.21
C PHE A 97 5.40 0.13 -3.90
N THR A 98 5.42 -1.01 -4.61
CA THR A 98 6.61 -1.52 -5.30
C THR A 98 6.65 -1.07 -6.76
N GLY A 99 7.84 -1.03 -7.35
CA GLY A 99 8.02 -0.77 -8.79
C GLY A 99 8.08 0.71 -9.17
N TYR A 100 7.91 1.62 -8.21
CA TYR A 100 7.97 3.06 -8.42
C TYR A 100 8.83 3.75 -7.36
N MET A 101 9.43 4.86 -7.74
CA MET A 101 10.00 5.84 -6.83
C MET A 101 8.87 6.60 -6.11
N PRO A 102 9.14 7.19 -4.93
CA PRO A 102 8.16 7.97 -4.16
C PRO A 102 7.51 9.12 -4.94
N ASP A 103 8.23 9.69 -5.91
CA ASP A 103 7.77 10.73 -6.84
C ASP A 103 6.98 10.18 -8.03
N GLY A 104 6.62 8.89 -8.02
CA GLY A 104 5.81 8.25 -9.05
C GLY A 104 6.55 7.87 -10.33
N ARG A 105 7.87 8.10 -10.44
CA ARG A 105 8.67 7.61 -11.57
C ARG A 105 8.91 6.11 -11.46
N GLU A 106 8.99 5.42 -12.59
CA GLU A 106 9.34 3.99 -12.57
C GLU A 106 10.77 3.76 -12.13
N LEU A 107 11.03 2.63 -11.48
CA LEU A 107 12.40 2.24 -11.11
C LEU A 107 13.32 2.07 -12.33
N GLY A 108 12.75 1.78 -13.50
CA GLY A 108 13.47 1.70 -14.77
C GLY A 108 14.20 3.00 -15.16
N PHE A 109 13.80 4.16 -14.63
CA PHE A 109 14.49 5.43 -14.89
C PHE A 109 15.80 5.59 -14.12
N ILE A 110 16.03 4.81 -13.06
CA ILE A 110 17.22 4.93 -12.20
C ILE A 110 18.50 4.73 -13.00
N LYS A 111 18.54 3.72 -13.90
CA LYS A 111 19.71 3.45 -14.74
C LYS A 111 20.09 4.64 -15.63
N HIS A 112 19.10 5.35 -16.17
CA HIS A 112 19.33 6.50 -17.04
C HIS A 112 19.86 7.69 -16.25
N ALA A 113 19.32 7.96 -15.06
CA ALA A 113 19.84 9.00 -14.17
C ALA A 113 21.31 8.75 -13.79
N VAL A 114 21.66 7.49 -13.49
CA VAL A 114 23.02 7.09 -13.15
C VAL A 114 23.96 7.20 -14.36
N ALA A 115 23.55 6.71 -15.53
CA ALA A 115 24.34 6.83 -16.75
C ALA A 115 24.61 8.29 -17.12
N ASN A 116 23.58 9.14 -17.03
CA ASN A 116 23.72 10.57 -17.31
C ASN A 116 24.71 11.22 -16.34
N ARG A 117 24.72 10.86 -15.05
CA ARG A 117 25.72 11.35 -14.09
C ARG A 117 27.14 10.90 -14.45
N VAL A 118 27.34 9.67 -14.91
CA VAL A 118 28.66 9.21 -15.37
C VAL A 118 29.11 10.03 -16.59
N ARG A 119 28.24 10.17 -17.61
CA ARG A 119 28.54 10.96 -18.81
C ARG A 119 28.82 12.42 -18.51
N GLU A 120 28.02 13.05 -17.66
CA GLU A 120 28.20 14.42 -17.17
C GLU A 120 29.59 14.62 -16.56
N ARG A 121 30.03 13.69 -15.69
CA ARG A 121 31.35 13.78 -15.07
C ARG A 121 32.49 13.59 -16.07
N MET A 122 32.34 12.69 -17.04
CA MET A 122 33.32 12.51 -18.11
C MET A 122 33.41 13.75 -19.01
N ALA A 123 32.29 14.38 -19.35
CA ALA A 123 32.25 15.62 -20.12
C ALA A 123 32.95 16.79 -19.41
N LEU A 124 32.95 16.79 -18.06
CA LEU A 124 33.69 17.73 -17.23
C LEU A 124 35.16 17.34 -17.02
N GLY A 125 35.69 16.38 -17.78
CA GLY A 125 37.10 15.98 -17.76
C GLY A 125 37.49 15.01 -16.65
N ALA A 126 36.54 14.46 -15.88
CA ALA A 126 36.86 13.44 -14.89
C ALA A 126 37.29 12.13 -15.55
N SER A 127 38.22 11.41 -14.93
CA SER A 127 38.59 10.06 -15.39
C SER A 127 37.40 9.10 -15.33
N GLN A 128 37.44 8.02 -16.11
CA GLN A 128 36.39 7.00 -16.10
C GLN A 128 36.13 6.44 -14.70
N ALA A 129 37.19 6.21 -13.91
CA ALA A 129 37.08 5.73 -12.54
C ALA A 129 36.37 6.73 -11.61
N GLU A 130 36.67 8.02 -11.72
CA GLU A 130 36.02 9.08 -10.94
C GLU A 130 34.56 9.28 -11.32
N ALA A 131 34.26 9.30 -12.62
CA ALA A 131 32.91 9.39 -13.15
C ALA A 131 32.05 8.18 -12.71
N TRP A 132 32.61 6.97 -12.80
CA TRP A 132 31.98 5.74 -12.34
C TRP A 132 31.68 5.75 -10.84
N LYS A 133 32.64 6.22 -10.03
CA LYS A 133 32.47 6.40 -8.58
C LYS A 133 31.36 7.40 -8.28
N ALA A 134 31.24 8.48 -9.05
CA ALA A 134 30.16 9.47 -8.90
C ALA A 134 28.79 8.87 -9.24
N GLY A 135 28.67 8.09 -10.31
CA GLY A 135 27.45 7.35 -10.65
C GLY A 135 27.06 6.33 -9.57
N SER A 136 28.04 5.59 -9.05
CA SER A 136 27.84 4.63 -7.96
C SER A 136 27.34 5.30 -6.67
N LYS A 137 27.86 6.50 -6.36
CA LYS A 137 27.40 7.31 -5.22
C LYS A 137 25.95 7.75 -5.42
N LEU A 138 25.61 8.24 -6.62
CA LEU A 138 24.23 8.62 -6.96
C LEU A 138 23.26 7.42 -6.83
N LEU A 139 23.63 6.26 -7.37
CA LEU A 139 22.83 5.04 -7.26
C LEU A 139 22.55 4.68 -5.79
N ALA A 140 23.58 4.71 -4.94
CA ALA A 140 23.42 4.44 -3.52
C ALA A 140 22.46 5.45 -2.84
N THR A 141 22.57 6.74 -3.17
CA THR A 141 21.67 7.77 -2.65
C THR A 141 20.22 7.56 -3.10
N ILE A 142 20.00 7.22 -4.39
CA ILE A 142 18.66 6.94 -4.92
C ILE A 142 18.04 5.73 -4.22
N VAL A 143 18.78 4.63 -4.10
CA VAL A 143 18.30 3.39 -3.45
C VAL A 143 17.95 3.64 -1.99
N GLN A 144 18.86 4.28 -1.23
CA GLN A 144 18.61 4.58 0.18
C GLN A 144 17.38 5.49 0.34
N THR A 145 17.30 6.58 -0.43
CA THR A 145 16.19 7.53 -0.36
C THR A 145 14.87 6.85 -0.73
N GLY A 146 14.84 6.14 -1.87
CA GLY A 146 13.65 5.46 -2.37
C GLY A 146 13.12 4.42 -1.40
N LEU A 147 13.98 3.60 -0.79
CA LEU A 147 13.54 2.57 0.17
C LEU A 147 12.96 3.17 1.44
N ILE A 148 13.61 4.21 1.98
CA ILE A 148 13.13 4.85 3.22
C ILE A 148 11.83 5.60 2.96
N ASP A 149 11.70 6.32 1.85
CA ASP A 149 10.47 7.03 1.51
C ASP A 149 9.31 6.08 1.21
N THR A 150 9.57 4.97 0.50
CA THR A 150 8.54 3.96 0.23
C THR A 150 7.97 3.41 1.53
N GLN A 151 8.84 3.06 2.49
CA GLN A 151 8.38 2.57 3.80
C GLN A 151 7.62 3.67 4.55
N ARG A 152 8.09 4.91 4.54
CA ARG A 152 7.42 6.03 5.20
C ARG A 152 6.02 6.28 4.66
N MET A 153 5.86 6.26 3.33
CA MET A 153 4.55 6.37 2.68
C MET A 153 3.63 5.24 3.12
N ALA A 154 4.15 4.01 3.17
CA ALA A 154 3.38 2.87 3.65
C ALA A 154 3.00 3.00 5.13
N LYS A 155 3.87 3.53 5.99
CA LYS A 155 3.53 3.83 7.40
C LYS A 155 2.45 4.91 7.51
N ALA A 156 2.51 5.96 6.70
CA ALA A 156 1.45 6.96 6.67
C ALA A 156 0.09 6.35 6.30
N VAL A 157 0.07 5.49 5.28
CA VAL A 157 -1.13 4.77 4.85
C VAL A 157 -1.62 3.78 5.92
N ALA A 158 -0.71 3.00 6.51
CA ALA A 158 -1.01 2.06 7.60
C ALA A 158 -1.55 2.77 8.86
N GLY A 159 -1.05 3.97 9.15
CA GLY A 159 -1.53 4.82 10.22
C GLY A 159 -2.90 5.42 9.93
N LEU A 160 -3.16 5.89 8.71
CA LEU A 160 -4.50 6.36 8.28
C LEU A 160 -5.56 5.25 8.38
N ALA A 161 -5.15 4.02 8.11
CA ALA A 161 -5.99 2.84 8.24
C ALA A 161 -6.22 2.42 9.71
N ARG A 162 -5.62 3.10 10.68
CA ARG A 162 -5.80 2.85 12.12
C ARG A 162 -6.44 4.08 12.78
N PRO A 163 -7.75 4.03 13.09
CA PRO A 163 -8.44 5.17 13.69
C PRO A 163 -7.79 5.52 15.04
N ARG A 164 -7.90 6.77 15.48
CA ARG A 164 -7.37 7.22 16.77
C ARG A 164 -5.89 6.87 16.96
N THR A 165 -5.09 7.07 15.91
CA THR A 165 -3.64 6.97 16.00
C THR A 165 -2.99 8.21 15.42
N LEU A 166 -1.81 8.53 15.94
CA LEU A 166 -0.93 9.59 15.48
C LEU A 166 0.49 9.04 15.39
N TYR A 167 1.43 9.88 14.98
CA TYR A 167 2.85 9.52 15.03
C TYR A 167 3.67 10.53 15.81
N VAL A 168 4.81 10.08 16.33
CA VAL A 168 5.90 10.96 16.78
C VAL A 168 7.06 10.87 15.79
N ARG A 169 7.64 12.02 15.44
CA ARG A 169 8.85 12.06 14.60
C ARG A 169 10.04 11.54 15.40
N MET A 170 10.70 10.54 14.84
CA MET A 170 11.94 9.98 15.34
C MET A 170 13.09 10.40 14.43
N ALA A 171 14.06 11.13 14.98
CA ALA A 171 15.30 11.41 14.26
C ALA A 171 16.31 10.27 14.45
N ASN A 172 17.00 9.88 13.38
CA ASN A 172 18.20 9.05 13.50
C ASN A 172 19.40 9.98 13.56
N VAL A 173 20.14 9.96 14.67
CA VAL A 173 21.27 10.87 14.91
C VAL A 173 22.58 10.30 14.34
N PRO A 174 23.50 11.15 13.82
CA PRO A 174 23.34 12.60 13.61
C PRO A 174 22.36 12.93 12.49
N CYS A 175 21.59 14.01 12.65
CA CYS A 175 20.52 14.43 11.72
C CYS A 175 20.64 15.90 11.35
N CYS A 176 19.87 16.36 10.35
CA CYS A 176 19.87 17.77 9.98
C CYS A 176 19.10 18.63 11.01
N PRO A 177 19.29 19.97 11.00
CA PRO A 177 18.64 20.87 11.95
C PRO A 177 17.11 20.80 11.90
N ARG A 178 16.50 20.71 10.70
CA ARG A 178 15.04 20.54 10.54
C ARG A 178 14.53 19.25 11.18
N CYS A 179 15.32 18.17 11.12
CA CYS A 179 14.95 16.92 11.77
C CYS A 179 15.05 17.02 13.29
N ALA A 180 16.08 17.71 13.78
CA ALA A 180 16.31 17.90 15.20
C ALA A 180 15.15 18.68 15.86
N ILE A 181 14.77 19.85 15.34
CA ILE A 181 13.72 20.68 15.94
C ILE A 181 12.29 20.11 15.80
N LEU A 182 12.11 19.10 14.95
CA LEU A 182 10.82 18.44 14.75
C LEU A 182 10.75 17.08 15.46
N ALA A 183 11.86 16.54 15.94
CA ALA A 183 11.88 15.25 16.62
C ALA A 183 11.12 15.33 17.95
N GLY A 184 10.45 14.24 18.33
CA GLY A 184 9.58 14.20 19.51
C GLY A 184 8.21 14.84 19.31
N LYS A 185 8.00 15.65 18.27
CA LYS A 185 6.69 16.28 17.98
C LYS A 185 5.70 15.25 17.45
N LYS A 186 4.47 15.33 17.95
CA LYS A 186 3.30 14.58 17.47
C LYS A 186 2.87 15.12 16.10
N GLY A 187 2.44 14.24 15.21
CA GLY A 187 1.92 14.56 13.89
C GLY A 187 0.80 13.60 13.49
N TYR A 188 -0.08 14.08 12.61
CA TYR A 188 -1.24 13.34 12.12
C TYR A 188 -0.89 12.62 10.82
N TRP A 189 -1.37 11.39 10.65
CA TRP A 189 -1.07 10.59 9.45
C TRP A 189 -1.55 11.20 8.13
N SER A 190 -2.57 12.07 8.18
CA SER A 190 -3.07 12.85 7.04
C SER A 190 -2.11 13.95 6.59
N LYS A 191 -1.17 14.39 7.46
CA LYS A 191 -0.13 15.36 7.16
C LYS A 191 1.22 14.65 7.13
N PRO A 192 1.63 14.10 5.99
CA PRO A 192 2.81 13.28 5.92
C PRO A 192 4.06 14.07 6.25
N PHE A 193 4.97 13.39 6.94
CA PHE A 193 6.31 13.85 7.25
C PHE A 193 7.09 14.41 6.05
N LEU A 194 7.30 15.73 5.99
CA LEU A 194 8.16 16.37 4.98
C LEU A 194 9.64 16.23 5.34
N ARG A 195 10.46 15.89 4.35
CA ARG A 195 11.91 15.68 4.52
C ARG A 195 12.71 15.99 3.26
N HIS A 196 14.01 16.18 3.44
CA HIS A 196 14.97 16.36 2.35
C HIS A 196 15.58 15.00 1.92
N PRO A 197 16.22 14.94 0.72
CA PRO A 197 16.92 13.75 0.27
C PRO A 197 17.98 13.27 1.27
N GLY A 198 18.12 11.94 1.43
CA GLY A 198 19.08 11.33 2.35
C GLY A 198 18.70 11.34 3.83
N CYS A 199 17.55 11.94 4.20
CA CYS A 199 16.99 11.82 5.55
C CYS A 199 16.56 10.36 5.82
N ASP A 200 16.86 9.84 7.00
CA ASP A 200 16.51 8.49 7.45
C ASP A 200 15.67 8.46 8.74
N CYS A 201 15.14 9.63 9.13
CA CYS A 201 14.15 9.77 10.19
C CYS A 201 12.89 8.93 9.88
N THR A 202 12.21 8.48 10.93
CA THR A 202 11.02 7.62 10.84
C THR A 202 9.85 8.15 11.68
N GLN A 203 8.68 7.53 11.51
CA GLN A 203 7.46 7.83 12.24
C GLN A 203 7.20 6.72 13.26
N ILE A 204 7.14 7.04 14.56
CA ILE A 204 6.76 6.08 15.60
C ILE A 204 5.25 6.18 15.77
N PRO A 205 4.48 5.11 15.51
CA PRO A 205 3.03 5.14 15.71
C PRO A 205 2.68 5.16 17.21
N LEU A 206 1.65 5.93 17.56
CA LEU A 206 1.11 6.05 18.91
C LEU A 206 -0.41 6.03 18.87
N ALA A 207 -1.03 5.52 19.93
CA ALA A 207 -2.45 5.75 20.19
C ALA A 207 -2.73 7.25 20.36
N GLU A 208 -3.87 7.72 19.86
CA GLU A 208 -4.36 9.07 20.10
C GLU A 208 -5.10 9.13 21.43
N GLY A 209 -4.67 10.03 22.32
CA GLY A 209 -5.28 10.26 23.64
C GLY A 209 -4.52 11.34 24.40
N LYS A 210 -5.20 12.02 25.33
CA LYS A 210 -4.61 13.15 26.10
C LYS A 210 -3.46 12.70 27.00
N ASP A 211 -3.53 11.47 27.54
CA ASP A 211 -2.56 10.91 28.47
C ASP A 211 -1.56 9.95 27.80
N VAL A 212 -1.56 9.86 26.47
CA VAL A 212 -0.63 9.00 25.74
C VAL A 212 0.72 9.72 25.62
N GLU A 213 1.59 9.45 26.58
CA GLU A 213 3.01 9.73 26.52
C GLU A 213 3.74 8.57 25.85
N LEU A 214 4.70 8.89 24.97
CA LEU A 214 5.68 7.89 24.54
C LEU A 214 6.52 7.56 25.79
N SER A 215 6.40 6.34 26.31
CA SER A 215 7.22 5.80 27.41
C SER A 215 8.70 5.58 27.02
N GLY A 216 9.23 6.45 26.17
CA GLY A 216 10.56 6.41 25.58
C GLY A 216 11.30 7.74 25.76
N PRO A 217 12.58 7.80 25.34
CA PRO A 217 13.41 8.98 25.56
C PRO A 217 12.86 10.19 24.81
N HIS A 218 12.78 11.33 25.49
CA HIS A 218 12.50 12.62 24.87
C HIS A 218 13.67 13.04 23.97
N PHE A 219 13.37 13.65 22.82
CA PHE A 219 14.42 14.25 22.00
C PHE A 219 14.72 15.66 22.48
N ASP A 220 15.87 15.82 23.12
CA ASP A 220 16.40 17.12 23.50
C ASP A 220 17.33 17.62 22.40
N VAL A 221 16.89 18.67 21.70
CA VAL A 221 17.65 19.30 20.61
C VAL A 221 18.94 19.93 21.12
N ASP A 222 18.95 20.44 22.35
CA ASP A 222 20.12 21.07 22.96
C ASP A 222 21.15 20.03 23.37
N ALA A 223 20.71 18.95 24.02
CA ALA A 223 21.58 17.81 24.33
C ALA A 223 22.16 17.18 23.04
N TYR A 224 21.36 17.09 21.97
CA TYR A 224 21.85 16.64 20.67
C TYR A 224 22.94 17.57 20.11
N PHE A 225 22.70 18.87 20.06
CA PHE A 225 23.68 19.83 19.55
C PHE A 225 24.99 19.78 20.34
N LYS A 226 24.91 19.72 21.67
CA LYS A 226 26.07 19.62 22.58
C LYS A 226 26.81 18.28 22.47
N SER A 227 26.16 17.23 21.97
CA SER A 227 26.81 15.92 21.74
C SER A 227 27.69 15.88 20.49
N LEU A 228 27.51 16.83 19.56
CA LEU A 228 28.28 16.94 18.33
C LEU A 228 29.63 17.63 18.59
N SER A 229 30.69 17.22 17.89
CA SER A 229 31.93 18.01 17.84
C SER A 229 31.69 19.38 17.20
N GLU A 230 32.55 20.38 17.45
CA GLU A 230 32.40 21.71 16.84
C GLU A 230 32.35 21.64 15.31
N ALA A 231 33.19 20.80 14.69
CA ALA A 231 33.18 20.57 13.25
C ALA A 231 31.86 19.96 12.76
N GLU A 232 31.21 19.12 13.55
CA GLU A 232 29.90 18.54 13.23
C GLU A 232 28.76 19.54 13.44
N GLN A 233 28.82 20.36 14.49
CA GLN A 233 27.89 21.46 14.70
C GLN A 233 27.91 22.40 13.49
N ASP A 234 29.10 22.87 13.09
CA ASP A 234 29.28 23.75 11.94
C ASP A 234 28.83 23.10 10.63
N LYS A 235 29.05 21.80 10.48
CA LYS A 235 28.65 21.04 9.30
C LYS A 235 27.13 20.90 9.19
N TYR A 236 26.42 20.60 10.29
CA TYR A 236 24.98 20.34 10.26
C TYR A 236 24.16 21.62 10.39
N PHE A 237 24.58 22.56 11.23
CA PHE A 237 23.86 23.81 11.54
C PHE A 237 24.45 25.03 10.85
N THR A 238 25.41 24.86 9.94
CA THR A 238 26.25 25.93 9.35
C THR A 238 27.15 26.60 10.39
N LYS A 239 28.26 27.22 9.98
CA LYS A 239 29.16 27.94 10.90
C LYS A 239 28.44 29.04 11.69
N ALA A 240 27.71 29.90 10.98
CA ALA A 240 26.97 31.01 11.59
C ALA A 240 25.84 30.52 12.49
N GLY A 241 25.09 29.50 12.07
CA GLY A 241 24.02 28.93 12.90
C GLY A 241 24.56 28.23 14.14
N ALA A 242 25.66 27.46 14.02
CA ALA A 242 26.29 26.82 15.17
C ALA A 242 26.84 27.84 16.18
N GLU A 243 27.46 28.93 15.72
CA GLU A 243 27.91 30.01 16.59
C GLU A 243 26.75 30.70 17.33
N ALA A 244 25.64 30.97 16.64
CA ALA A 244 24.44 31.53 17.28
C ALA A 244 23.90 30.61 18.39
N LEU A 245 23.85 29.30 18.14
CA LEU A 245 23.38 28.30 19.11
C LEU A 245 24.32 28.16 20.32
N ARG A 246 25.64 28.20 20.12
CA ARG A 246 26.62 28.23 21.23
C ARG A 246 26.43 29.44 22.14
N ASN A 247 25.97 30.57 21.57
CA ASN A 247 25.65 31.81 22.29
C ASN A 247 24.21 31.87 22.83
N GLY A 248 23.46 30.77 22.79
CA GLY A 248 22.13 30.66 23.41
C GLY A 248 20.95 31.10 22.54
N ALA A 249 21.13 31.22 21.22
CA ALA A 249 20.01 31.47 20.31
C ALA A 249 19.00 30.30 20.32
N ASP A 250 17.73 30.61 20.07
CA ASP A 250 16.69 29.59 19.96
C ASP A 250 16.87 28.69 18.72
N TYR A 251 16.75 27.38 18.91
CA TYR A 251 16.94 26.38 17.85
C TYR A 251 15.92 26.50 16.72
N VAL A 252 14.67 26.84 17.01
CA VAL A 252 13.62 26.97 16.00
C VAL A 252 13.87 28.21 15.14
N GLU A 253 14.20 29.34 15.76
CA GLU A 253 14.53 30.59 15.07
C GLU A 253 15.76 30.45 14.16
N VAL A 254 16.84 29.85 14.67
CA VAL A 254 18.06 29.58 13.88
C VAL A 254 17.77 28.67 12.71
N VAL A 255 16.94 27.64 12.87
CA VAL A 255 16.61 26.71 11.76
C VAL A 255 15.64 27.32 10.76
N ASN A 256 14.72 28.17 11.20
CA ASN A 256 13.77 28.86 10.32
C ASN A 256 14.46 29.94 9.48
N SER A 257 15.46 30.65 10.01
CA SER A 257 16.25 31.62 9.23
C SER A 257 17.05 30.97 8.09
N MET A 258 17.28 29.66 8.14
CA MET A 258 17.91 28.88 7.06
C MET A 258 16.91 28.43 5.97
N GLN A 259 15.61 28.74 6.09
CA GLN A 259 14.59 28.25 5.16
C GLN A 259 14.48 29.09 3.89
N GLY A 260 15.12 28.61 2.82
CA GLY A 260 14.94 29.06 1.43
C GLY A 260 15.04 27.93 0.39
N LEU A 261 14.87 26.67 0.81
CA LEU A 261 15.07 25.48 -0.03
C LEU A 261 13.78 24.64 -0.09
N THR A 262 13.19 24.63 -1.28
CA THR A 262 11.98 23.90 -1.70
C THR A 262 12.07 22.42 -1.36
N GLY A 263 10.96 21.86 -0.87
CA GLY A 263 10.85 20.42 -0.66
C GLY A 263 10.87 19.69 -2.01
N VAL A 264 11.60 18.58 -2.09
CA VAL A 264 11.42 17.65 -3.21
C VAL A 264 10.07 16.96 -3.01
N GLY A 265 9.05 17.43 -3.73
CA GLY A 265 7.67 16.96 -3.63
C GLY A 265 6.65 17.87 -4.31
N ASP A 266 6.97 19.16 -4.50
CA ASP A 266 6.03 20.13 -5.05
C ASP A 266 5.90 20.08 -6.59
N ASP A 267 6.88 19.51 -7.30
CA ASP A 267 6.91 19.44 -8.77
C ASP A 267 6.55 18.06 -9.36
N VAL A 268 5.88 17.18 -8.60
CA VAL A 268 5.55 15.83 -9.09
C VAL A 268 4.35 15.90 -10.04
N LYS A 269 4.53 15.41 -11.28
CA LYS A 269 3.45 15.27 -12.26
C LYS A 269 2.27 14.47 -11.65
N PRO A 270 1.01 14.88 -11.87
CA PRO A 270 -0.19 14.40 -11.17
C PRO A 270 -0.58 12.92 -11.40
N PHE A 271 0.24 12.15 -12.13
CA PHE A 271 -0.01 10.75 -12.50
C PHE A 271 1.33 10.00 -12.63
N THR A 272 1.38 8.74 -12.18
CA THR A 272 2.47 7.83 -12.57
C THR A 272 2.40 7.60 -14.09
N ARG A 273 3.54 7.74 -14.80
CA ARG A 273 3.62 7.51 -16.25
C ARG A 273 4.30 6.17 -16.53
N TYR A 274 3.51 5.26 -17.08
CA TYR A 274 3.85 4.13 -17.96
C TYR A 274 4.85 3.08 -17.48
N GLY A 275 4.29 1.94 -17.08
CA GLY A 275 4.84 0.60 -17.31
C GLY A 275 3.87 -0.13 -18.25
N ALA A 276 4.39 -1.00 -19.13
CA ALA A 276 3.63 -1.62 -20.21
C ALA A 276 2.33 -2.32 -19.72
N PRO A 277 1.23 -2.22 -20.49
CA PRO A 277 -0.11 -2.59 -20.05
C PRO A 277 -0.34 -4.10 -20.16
N ARG A 278 -0.99 -4.68 -19.14
CA ARG A 278 -1.88 -5.84 -19.35
C ARG A 278 -3.37 -5.49 -19.21
N SER A 279 -3.73 -4.23 -18.94
CA SER A 279 -5.14 -3.81 -18.88
C SER A 279 -5.48 -2.31 -18.98
N GLY A 280 -4.52 -1.40 -19.22
CA GLY A 280 -4.84 0.01 -19.53
C GLY A 280 -5.25 0.94 -18.36
N TRP A 281 -4.97 0.60 -17.10
CA TRP A 281 -5.39 1.40 -15.93
C TRP A 281 -4.29 2.29 -15.32
N ARG A 282 -4.62 3.51 -14.86
CA ARG A 282 -3.71 4.47 -14.17
C ARG A 282 -4.08 4.62 -12.68
N ARG A 283 -3.12 4.51 -11.76
CA ARG A 283 -3.30 4.74 -10.31
C ARG A 283 -2.85 6.15 -9.92
N LEU A 284 -3.51 6.79 -8.94
CA LEU A 284 -3.01 8.03 -8.33
C LEU A 284 -1.88 7.71 -7.34
N SER A 285 -0.88 8.58 -7.23
CA SER A 285 0.14 8.46 -6.18
C SER A 285 -0.44 8.84 -4.81
N VAL A 286 0.15 8.36 -3.72
CA VAL A 286 -0.29 8.74 -2.36
C VAL A 286 -0.24 10.27 -2.13
N PRO A 287 0.79 11.02 -2.57
CA PRO A 287 0.78 12.49 -2.46
C PRO A 287 -0.37 13.14 -3.23
N GLU A 288 -0.72 12.61 -4.39
CA GLU A 288 -1.87 13.07 -5.19
C GLU A 288 -3.21 12.80 -4.49
N ILE A 289 -3.35 11.61 -3.88
CA ILE A 289 -4.52 11.26 -3.06
C ILE A 289 -4.66 12.24 -1.89
N MET A 290 -3.56 12.52 -1.18
CA MET A 290 -3.55 13.45 -0.05
C MET A 290 -3.95 14.87 -0.50
N ARG A 291 -3.45 15.32 -1.65
CA ARG A 291 -3.82 16.64 -2.20
C ARG A 291 -5.30 16.72 -2.56
N ARG A 292 -5.86 15.66 -3.17
CA ARG A 292 -7.29 15.61 -3.56
C ARG A 292 -8.24 15.45 -2.39
N ALA A 293 -7.77 14.87 -1.29
CA ALA A 293 -8.54 14.76 -0.07
C ALA A 293 -8.63 16.10 0.69
N ASP A 294 -7.74 17.06 0.40
CA ASP A 294 -7.74 18.41 1.01
C ASP A 294 -7.86 18.41 2.55
N GLY A 295 -7.21 17.43 3.18
CA GLY A 295 -7.24 17.25 4.64
C GLY A 295 -8.43 16.47 5.19
N ASP A 296 -9.43 16.14 4.38
CA ASP A 296 -10.53 15.23 4.76
C ASP A 296 -10.01 13.79 4.86
N VAL A 297 -9.98 13.28 6.10
CA VAL A 297 -9.42 11.96 6.43
C VAL A 297 -10.28 10.82 5.87
N ASP A 298 -11.60 10.98 5.85
CA ASP A 298 -12.50 9.94 5.37
C ASP A 298 -12.46 9.86 3.85
N ARG A 299 -12.44 11.01 3.18
CA ARG A 299 -12.19 11.07 1.74
C ARG A 299 -10.83 10.48 1.36
N MET A 300 -9.80 10.71 2.17
CA MET A 300 -8.47 10.12 1.95
C MET A 300 -8.50 8.59 2.06
N ARG A 301 -9.21 8.05 3.06
CA ARG A 301 -9.38 6.59 3.25
C ARG A 301 -10.13 5.95 2.09
N GLU A 302 -11.21 6.58 1.62
CA GLU A 302 -11.95 6.13 0.43
C GLU A 302 -11.04 6.01 -0.80
N LEU A 303 -10.23 7.04 -1.06
CA LEU A 303 -9.30 7.04 -2.18
C LEU A 303 -8.21 5.97 -2.02
N LEU A 304 -7.70 5.76 -0.81
CA LEU A 304 -6.72 4.70 -0.52
C LEU A 304 -7.30 3.29 -0.72
N LEU A 305 -8.56 3.05 -0.36
CA LEU A 305 -9.30 1.81 -0.66
C LEU A 305 -9.51 1.67 -2.17
N GLN A 306 -10.00 2.72 -2.83
CA GLN A 306 -10.29 2.75 -4.26
C GLN A 306 -9.07 2.42 -5.12
N TYR A 307 -7.89 2.96 -4.77
CA TYR A 307 -6.64 2.73 -5.48
C TYR A 307 -5.81 1.56 -4.94
N ARG A 308 -6.37 0.77 -4.00
CA ARG A 308 -5.79 -0.46 -3.43
C ARG A 308 -4.45 -0.24 -2.71
N TYR A 309 -4.28 0.92 -2.06
CA TYR A 309 -3.16 1.14 -1.15
C TYR A 309 -3.41 0.50 0.23
N ILE A 310 -4.68 0.37 0.59
CA ILE A 310 -5.16 -0.40 1.76
C ILE A 310 -6.19 -1.44 1.32
N ARG A 311 -6.19 -2.57 2.02
CA ARG A 311 -7.22 -3.60 1.99
C ARG A 311 -7.85 -3.65 3.39
N PRO A 312 -9.14 -3.90 3.57
CA PRO A 312 -9.74 -3.94 4.91
C PRO A 312 -9.01 -4.89 5.88
N GLU A 313 -8.75 -4.47 7.13
CA GLU A 313 -8.11 -5.32 8.16
C GLU A 313 -9.19 -6.06 8.93
N ARG A 314 -9.05 -7.39 9.02
CA ARG A 314 -9.88 -8.23 9.88
C ARG A 314 -9.19 -8.40 11.24
N ARG A 315 -9.92 -8.21 12.34
CA ARG A 315 -9.93 -9.15 13.49
C ARG A 315 -11.02 -8.77 14.52
N TYR A 316 -12.21 -9.30 14.31
CA TYR A 316 -13.17 -9.95 15.24
C TYR A 316 -14.44 -10.17 14.38
N GLY A 317 -15.07 -11.35 14.28
CA GLY A 317 -15.00 -12.49 15.18
C GLY A 317 -14.41 -13.78 14.61
N PRO A 318 -14.27 -14.79 15.48
CA PRO A 318 -13.81 -16.12 15.12
C PRO A 318 -14.93 -16.86 14.40
N VAL A 319 -14.53 -17.86 13.61
CA VAL A 319 -15.34 -18.85 12.90
C VAL A 319 -16.13 -18.28 11.70
N SER A 320 -15.83 -18.81 10.50
CA SER A 320 -16.82 -18.84 9.42
C SER A 320 -18.12 -19.36 10.03
N ARG A 321 -19.19 -18.57 9.98
CA ARG A 321 -20.54 -19.00 10.37
C ARG A 321 -21.32 -19.52 9.18
N VAL A 322 -20.69 -19.56 8.01
CA VAL A 322 -21.30 -20.07 6.79
C VAL A 322 -21.34 -21.58 6.90
N ASP A 323 -22.53 -22.08 7.16
CA ASP A 323 -22.77 -23.50 7.14
C ASP A 323 -22.91 -23.93 5.68
N PHE A 324 -21.83 -24.41 5.07
CA PHE A 324 -21.85 -24.91 3.68
C PHE A 324 -22.63 -26.22 3.50
N SER A 325 -23.04 -26.87 4.60
CA SER A 325 -24.01 -27.96 4.54
C SER A 325 -25.44 -27.43 4.44
N LYS A 326 -25.68 -26.20 4.92
CA LYS A 326 -26.90 -25.43 4.66
C LYS A 326 -26.77 -24.66 3.36
N GLY A 327 -27.79 -24.79 2.55
CA GLY A 327 -27.84 -24.12 1.28
C GLY A 327 -28.83 -24.88 0.49
N TRP A 328 -30.08 -24.42 0.53
CA TRP A 328 -31.25 -25.13 0.02
C TRP A 328 -31.00 -26.61 -0.33
N PRO A 329 -30.97 -27.53 0.67
CA PRO A 329 -30.88 -28.95 0.37
C PRO A 329 -32.05 -29.71 1.04
N HIS A 330 -32.72 -30.55 0.27
CA HIS A 330 -33.59 -31.67 0.70
C HIS A 330 -35.04 -31.41 1.20
N ASP A 331 -35.41 -30.24 1.71
CA ASP A 331 -36.74 -30.05 2.36
C ASP A 331 -37.79 -29.31 1.51
N SER A 332 -37.63 -29.29 0.18
CA SER A 332 -38.68 -28.77 -0.71
C SER A 332 -38.99 -29.78 -1.82
N ASP A 333 -40.27 -30.09 -2.00
CA ASP A 333 -40.77 -31.01 -3.03
C ASP A 333 -40.52 -30.53 -4.49
N ASN A 334 -39.97 -29.33 -4.68
CA ASN A 334 -40.01 -28.60 -5.96
C ASN A 334 -38.65 -28.43 -6.66
N LEU A 335 -37.63 -29.23 -6.33
CA LEU A 335 -36.33 -29.19 -7.05
C LEU A 335 -36.46 -29.52 -8.55
N GLY A 336 -37.46 -30.31 -8.93
CA GLY A 336 -37.77 -30.65 -10.32
C GLY A 336 -38.40 -29.52 -11.13
N GLU A 337 -38.81 -28.41 -10.51
CA GLU A 337 -39.40 -27.26 -11.21
C GLU A 337 -38.36 -26.20 -11.62
N LEU A 338 -37.12 -26.34 -11.16
CA LEU A 338 -36.05 -25.40 -11.46
C LEU A 338 -35.44 -25.67 -12.83
N ALA A 339 -35.09 -24.62 -13.57
CA ALA A 339 -34.42 -24.78 -14.87
C ALA A 339 -33.09 -25.54 -14.71
N GLN A 340 -32.95 -26.65 -15.43
CA GLN A 340 -31.74 -27.49 -15.45
C GLN A 340 -31.09 -27.52 -16.83
N GLU A 341 -30.81 -26.35 -17.40
CA GLU A 341 -30.11 -26.26 -18.69
C GLU A 341 -28.61 -26.45 -18.47
N LEU A 342 -28.16 -27.69 -18.21
CA LEU A 342 -26.74 -28.07 -18.10
C LEU A 342 -26.41 -29.20 -19.08
N PRO A 343 -25.53 -28.99 -20.09
CA PRO A 343 -25.09 -30.08 -20.95
C PRO A 343 -24.19 -31.06 -20.17
N LYS A 344 -24.19 -32.35 -20.58
CA LYS A 344 -23.36 -33.40 -19.95
C LYS A 344 -21.86 -33.05 -19.89
N ASN A 345 -21.37 -32.27 -20.85
CA ASN A 345 -19.99 -31.80 -20.93
C ASN A 345 -19.99 -30.25 -20.92
N ASP A 346 -20.34 -29.63 -19.79
CA ASP A 346 -20.35 -28.18 -19.63
C ASP A 346 -18.97 -27.67 -19.17
N PRO A 347 -18.20 -26.96 -20.03
CA PRO A 347 -16.93 -26.37 -19.61
C PRO A 347 -17.22 -25.31 -18.54
N ARG A 348 -16.50 -25.36 -17.42
CA ARG A 348 -16.66 -24.38 -16.33
C ARG A 348 -15.53 -23.36 -16.35
N PRO A 349 -15.80 -22.07 -16.07
CA PRO A 349 -14.76 -21.07 -15.93
C PRO A 349 -13.92 -21.36 -14.68
N VAL A 350 -12.61 -21.10 -14.76
CA VAL A 350 -11.71 -21.11 -13.60
C VAL A 350 -11.44 -19.65 -13.22
N PRO A 351 -11.95 -19.14 -12.08
CA PRO A 351 -11.76 -17.75 -11.72
C PRO A 351 -10.28 -17.40 -11.49
N SER A 352 -9.81 -16.38 -12.19
CA SER A 352 -8.46 -15.83 -12.03
C SER A 352 -8.35 -14.89 -10.82
N SER A 353 -7.13 -14.52 -10.44
CA SER A 353 -6.89 -13.48 -9.43
C SER A 353 -7.57 -12.15 -9.75
N LYS A 354 -7.75 -11.84 -11.05
CA LYS A 354 -8.46 -10.64 -11.50
C LYS A 354 -9.96 -10.75 -11.25
N ASP A 355 -10.54 -11.92 -11.50
CA ASP A 355 -11.96 -12.19 -11.29
C ASP A 355 -12.31 -12.09 -9.80
N TRP A 356 -11.46 -12.65 -8.92
CA TRP A 356 -11.66 -12.51 -7.48
C TRP A 356 -11.63 -11.07 -6.99
N ALA A 357 -10.70 -10.26 -7.51
CA ALA A 357 -10.68 -8.84 -7.20
C ALA A 357 -11.91 -8.10 -7.75
N HIS A 358 -12.40 -8.47 -8.93
CA HIS A 358 -13.62 -7.90 -9.50
C HIS A 358 -14.85 -8.26 -8.64
N ILE A 359 -14.99 -9.52 -8.22
CA ILE A 359 -16.13 -9.96 -7.41
C ILE A 359 -16.12 -9.28 -6.05
N LEU A 360 -14.98 -9.31 -5.35
CA LEU A 360 -14.88 -8.82 -3.98
C LEU A 360 -14.86 -7.28 -3.92
N ASP A 361 -13.94 -6.66 -4.65
CA ASP A 361 -13.65 -5.23 -4.52
C ASP A 361 -14.24 -4.39 -5.65
N GLY A 362 -14.49 -5.02 -6.80
CA GLY A 362 -14.98 -4.37 -8.01
C GLY A 362 -13.97 -3.49 -8.72
N GLU A 363 -14.38 -2.97 -9.86
CA GLU A 363 -13.57 -2.03 -10.65
C GLU A 363 -13.71 -0.61 -10.11
N PRO A 364 -12.68 0.24 -10.22
CA PRO A 364 -12.78 1.64 -9.84
C PRO A 364 -13.99 2.33 -10.49
N ILE A 365 -14.69 3.16 -9.72
CA ILE A 365 -15.81 3.94 -10.24
C ILE A 365 -15.27 5.01 -11.19
N VAL A 366 -15.69 4.95 -12.46
CA VAL A 366 -15.35 5.95 -13.48
C VAL A 366 -16.61 6.77 -13.75
N PRO A 367 -16.58 8.12 -13.64
CA PRO A 367 -17.72 8.97 -13.96
C PRO A 367 -18.30 8.66 -15.34
N GLY A 368 -19.63 8.52 -15.43
CA GLY A 368 -20.33 8.18 -16.67
C GLY A 368 -20.26 6.70 -17.09
N LYS A 369 -19.50 5.85 -16.40
CA LYS A 369 -19.50 4.40 -16.64
C LYS A 369 -20.30 3.64 -15.60
N LYS A 370 -20.84 2.48 -16.00
CA LYS A 370 -21.55 1.57 -15.11
C LYS A 370 -20.58 1.02 -14.05
N ILE A 371 -21.00 1.02 -12.79
CA ILE A 371 -20.25 0.40 -11.69
C ILE A 371 -20.16 -1.11 -11.94
N GLN A 372 -18.97 -1.68 -11.83
CA GLN A 372 -18.69 -3.10 -12.12
C GLN A 372 -18.13 -3.82 -10.90
N GLY A 373 -18.70 -4.98 -10.58
CA GLY A 373 -18.31 -5.81 -9.43
C GLY A 373 -18.36 -5.09 -8.08
N GLY A 374 -17.70 -5.70 -7.10
CA GLY A 374 -17.58 -5.20 -5.73
C GLY A 374 -18.80 -5.56 -4.90
N HIS A 375 -18.77 -6.79 -4.42
CA HIS A 375 -19.86 -7.42 -3.68
C HIS A 375 -19.44 -7.83 -2.27
N ARG A 376 -18.18 -7.59 -1.86
CA ARG A 376 -17.81 -7.74 -0.44
C ARG A 376 -18.64 -6.76 0.39
N HIS A 377 -19.03 -7.20 1.59
CA HIS A 377 -19.61 -6.32 2.59
C HIS A 377 -18.75 -5.07 2.84
N GLY A 378 -19.39 -3.92 2.96
CA GLY A 378 -18.77 -2.63 3.23
C GLY A 378 -18.22 -1.93 1.97
N THR A 379 -18.51 -2.42 0.77
CA THR A 379 -18.05 -1.76 -0.47
C THR A 379 -18.84 -0.49 -0.81
N GLY A 380 -20.08 -0.36 -0.32
CA GLY A 380 -20.92 0.83 -0.48
C GLY A 380 -21.28 1.17 -1.92
N ARG A 381 -21.14 0.22 -2.84
CA ARG A 381 -21.25 0.48 -4.29
C ARG A 381 -22.70 0.67 -4.70
N GLU A 382 -23.05 1.90 -5.07
CA GLU A 382 -24.41 2.29 -5.46
C GLU A 382 -25.03 1.34 -6.50
N ARG A 383 -26.26 0.91 -6.23
CA ARG A 383 -27.05 -0.10 -6.97
C ARG A 383 -26.51 -1.53 -6.94
N LYS A 384 -25.38 -1.81 -6.27
CA LYS A 384 -24.85 -3.16 -6.09
C LYS A 384 -25.32 -3.78 -4.80
N THR A 385 -25.41 -5.11 -4.82
CA THR A 385 -25.62 -5.93 -3.63
C THR A 385 -24.30 -6.31 -2.99
N GLU A 386 -24.33 -6.61 -1.70
CA GLU A 386 -23.18 -7.03 -0.92
C GLU A 386 -23.47 -8.33 -0.17
N PHE A 387 -22.46 -9.17 -0.02
CA PHE A 387 -22.52 -10.38 0.78
C PHE A 387 -22.72 -10.03 2.25
N PRO A 388 -23.21 -10.96 3.08
CA PRO A 388 -23.45 -10.70 4.48
C PRO A 388 -22.17 -10.31 5.22
N ARG A 389 -22.31 -9.45 6.23
CA ARG A 389 -21.17 -8.95 7.03
C ARG A 389 -20.36 -10.05 7.72
N TRP A 390 -20.94 -11.23 7.93
CA TRP A 390 -20.28 -12.39 8.54
C TRP A 390 -19.63 -13.35 7.53
N TRP A 391 -19.77 -13.10 6.22
CA TRP A 391 -19.11 -13.90 5.19
C TRP A 391 -17.68 -13.44 4.97
N SER A 392 -16.74 -14.38 5.05
CA SER A 392 -15.36 -14.12 4.73
C SER A 392 -15.09 -14.11 3.22
N ASP A 393 -13.94 -13.60 2.79
CA ASP A 393 -13.52 -13.62 1.38
C ASP A 393 -13.40 -15.05 0.87
N ASP A 394 -12.93 -15.96 1.73
CA ASP A 394 -12.80 -17.36 1.39
C ASP A 394 -14.18 -18.04 1.38
N ASP A 395 -15.13 -17.61 2.22
CA ASP A 395 -16.51 -18.07 2.14
C ASP A 395 -17.18 -17.62 0.83
N ILE A 396 -17.00 -16.36 0.43
CA ILE A 396 -17.50 -15.82 -0.84
C ILE A 396 -16.90 -16.59 -2.01
N LYS A 397 -15.58 -16.78 -2.03
CA LYS A 397 -14.90 -17.57 -3.08
C LYS A 397 -15.44 -18.99 -3.12
N LYS A 398 -15.56 -19.65 -1.96
CA LYS A 398 -16.08 -21.01 -1.86
C LYS A 398 -17.53 -21.09 -2.31
N ALA A 399 -18.38 -20.14 -1.96
CA ALA A 399 -19.77 -20.09 -2.41
C ALA A 399 -19.89 -19.87 -3.93
N VAL A 400 -19.05 -19.01 -4.50
CA VAL A 400 -18.97 -18.81 -5.96
C VAL A 400 -18.49 -20.07 -6.65
N LEU A 401 -17.43 -20.72 -6.17
CA LEU A 401 -16.92 -21.98 -6.72
C LEU A 401 -17.97 -23.10 -6.62
N LEU A 402 -18.64 -23.24 -5.47
CA LEU A 402 -19.74 -24.19 -5.29
C LEU A 402 -20.92 -23.91 -6.24
N THR A 403 -21.21 -22.65 -6.53
CA THR A 403 -22.23 -22.28 -7.51
C THR A 403 -21.83 -22.67 -8.92
N ILE A 404 -20.53 -22.60 -9.26
CA ILE A 404 -19.99 -23.04 -10.54
C ILE A 404 -20.02 -24.57 -10.65
N GLU A 405 -19.59 -25.27 -9.61
CA GLU A 405 -19.42 -26.72 -9.62
C GLU A 405 -20.77 -27.45 -9.51
N ALA A 406 -21.62 -27.01 -8.57
CA ALA A 406 -22.88 -27.65 -8.22
C ALA A 406 -24.01 -26.61 -8.08
N PRO A 407 -24.47 -25.96 -9.15
CA PRO A 407 -25.62 -25.05 -9.08
C PRO A 407 -26.91 -25.80 -8.71
N HIS A 408 -27.85 -25.09 -8.08
CA HIS A 408 -29.23 -25.59 -7.89
C HIS A 408 -30.10 -25.36 -9.12
N ALA A 409 -29.83 -24.31 -9.89
CA ALA A 409 -30.51 -24.05 -11.16
C ALA A 409 -29.55 -23.44 -12.18
N SER A 410 -29.82 -23.68 -13.45
CA SER A 410 -29.06 -23.18 -14.58
C SER A 410 -30.00 -22.77 -15.71
N LYS A 411 -29.78 -21.58 -16.27
CA LYS A 411 -30.53 -21.10 -17.43
C LYS A 411 -29.62 -20.37 -18.41
N VAL A 412 -29.89 -20.54 -19.70
CA VAL A 412 -29.17 -19.86 -20.77
C VAL A 412 -29.94 -18.62 -21.23
N PHE A 413 -29.23 -17.50 -21.30
CA PHE A 413 -29.71 -16.24 -21.88
C PHE A 413 -28.78 -15.82 -23.01
N GLY A 414 -29.18 -16.09 -24.25
CA GLY A 414 -28.32 -15.88 -25.42
C GLY A 414 -27.06 -16.77 -25.33
N THR A 415 -25.88 -16.17 -25.26
CA THR A 415 -24.60 -16.89 -25.08
C THR A 415 -24.18 -17.01 -23.61
N THR A 416 -24.90 -16.37 -22.69
CA THR A 416 -24.55 -16.34 -21.27
C THR A 416 -25.30 -17.43 -20.52
N ARG A 417 -24.57 -18.31 -19.84
CA ARG A 417 -25.16 -19.22 -18.86
C ARG A 417 -25.19 -18.54 -17.50
N VAL A 418 -26.31 -18.66 -16.79
CA VAL A 418 -26.48 -18.13 -15.44
C VAL A 418 -26.84 -19.26 -14.50
N LEU A 419 -26.05 -19.37 -13.44
CA LEU A 419 -26.11 -20.37 -12.40
C LEU A 419 -26.63 -19.73 -11.12
N TYR A 420 -27.43 -20.49 -10.39
CA TYR A 420 -28.01 -20.09 -9.11
C TYR A 420 -27.74 -21.15 -8.06
N ARG A 421 -27.30 -20.74 -6.88
CA ARG A 421 -27.19 -21.62 -5.72
C ARG A 421 -27.51 -20.84 -4.46
N VAL A 422 -28.26 -21.45 -3.55
CA VAL A 422 -28.41 -20.92 -2.19
C VAL A 422 -27.32 -21.54 -1.33
N VAL A 423 -26.56 -20.71 -0.62
CA VAL A 423 -25.55 -21.11 0.36
C VAL A 423 -25.86 -20.35 1.63
N ASP A 424 -26.12 -21.05 2.74
CA ASP A 424 -26.44 -20.44 4.05
C ASP A 424 -27.45 -19.27 3.95
N GLU A 425 -28.63 -19.54 3.38
CA GLU A 425 -29.71 -18.57 3.14
C GLU A 425 -29.36 -17.37 2.23
N VAL A 426 -28.26 -17.46 1.47
CA VAL A 426 -27.87 -16.46 0.46
C VAL A 426 -27.98 -17.03 -0.93
N LEU A 427 -28.82 -16.42 -1.76
CA LEU A 427 -28.91 -16.74 -3.18
C LEU A 427 -27.73 -16.12 -3.92
N VAL A 428 -26.78 -16.95 -4.33
CA VAL A 428 -25.63 -16.59 -5.15
C VAL A 428 -25.98 -16.80 -6.62
N GLN A 429 -25.72 -15.78 -7.44
CA GLN A 429 -25.82 -15.86 -8.89
C GLN A 429 -24.41 -15.79 -9.48
N VAL A 430 -24.07 -16.71 -10.38
CA VAL A 430 -22.83 -16.70 -11.16
C VAL A 430 -23.19 -16.82 -12.63
N SER A 431 -22.66 -15.96 -13.48
CA SER A 431 -22.80 -16.10 -14.93
C SER A 431 -21.47 -16.32 -15.60
N TYR A 432 -21.49 -16.96 -16.77
CA TYR A 432 -20.32 -17.10 -17.64
C TYR A 432 -20.74 -17.27 -19.10
N TYR A 433 -19.80 -17.05 -20.01
CA TYR A 433 -20.04 -17.13 -21.44
C TYR A 433 -18.80 -17.65 -22.17
N PRO A 434 -18.95 -18.23 -23.37
CA PRO A 434 -17.82 -18.70 -24.17
C PRO A 434 -16.82 -17.59 -24.47
N ASP A 435 -15.53 -17.92 -24.38
CA ASP A 435 -14.46 -17.04 -24.81
C ASP A 435 -14.48 -16.92 -26.34
N PRO A 436 -14.70 -15.71 -26.92
CA PRO A 436 -14.72 -15.53 -28.36
C PRO A 436 -13.36 -15.80 -29.02
N ASP A 437 -12.27 -15.68 -28.25
CA ASP A 437 -10.89 -15.79 -28.76
C ASP A 437 -10.29 -17.19 -28.50
N SER A 438 -10.96 -18.03 -27.70
CA SER A 438 -10.46 -19.36 -27.33
C SER A 438 -11.59 -20.39 -27.26
N SER A 439 -11.76 -21.17 -28.33
CA SER A 439 -12.75 -22.26 -28.39
C SER A 439 -12.60 -23.23 -27.19
N GLY A 440 -13.70 -23.44 -26.47
CA GLY A 440 -13.74 -24.31 -25.29
C GLY A 440 -13.35 -23.65 -23.95
N SER A 441 -12.85 -22.40 -23.96
CA SER A 441 -12.64 -21.61 -22.75
C SER A 441 -13.92 -20.85 -22.37
N MET A 442 -14.10 -20.62 -21.07
CA MET A 442 -15.24 -19.88 -20.53
C MET A 442 -14.76 -18.67 -19.74
N ILE A 443 -15.37 -17.52 -20.01
CA ILE A 443 -15.11 -16.28 -19.30
C ILE A 443 -16.16 -16.11 -18.19
N LEU A 444 -15.68 -15.88 -16.97
CA LEU A 444 -16.54 -15.56 -15.84
C LEU A 444 -17.20 -14.19 -16.04
N GLY A 445 -18.52 -14.14 -15.91
CA GLY A 445 -19.32 -12.93 -15.96
C GLY A 445 -19.63 -12.40 -14.57
N ALA A 446 -20.90 -12.06 -14.33
CA ALA A 446 -21.34 -11.48 -13.07
C ALA A 446 -21.47 -12.55 -11.99
N SER A 447 -20.76 -12.37 -10.88
CA SER A 447 -20.83 -13.25 -9.70
C SER A 447 -21.09 -12.42 -8.45
N TYR A 448 -22.25 -12.60 -7.81
CA TYR A 448 -22.73 -11.72 -6.76
C TYR A 448 -23.84 -12.36 -5.90
N PRO A 449 -24.09 -11.85 -4.68
CA PRO A 449 -25.24 -12.25 -3.89
C PRO A 449 -26.47 -11.53 -4.43
N LYS A 450 -27.45 -12.28 -4.91
CA LYS A 450 -28.67 -11.73 -5.49
C LYS A 450 -29.61 -11.20 -4.40
N ASN A 451 -29.82 -11.99 -3.36
CA ASN A 451 -30.59 -11.69 -2.16
C ASN A 451 -30.25 -12.75 -1.08
N GLY A 452 -30.71 -12.58 0.15
CA GLY A 452 -30.47 -13.51 1.24
C GLY A 452 -30.34 -12.89 2.61
N SER A 453 -30.21 -13.76 3.62
CA SER A 453 -29.97 -13.34 5.01
C SER A 453 -28.71 -12.47 5.09
N GLY A 454 -28.86 -11.20 5.50
CA GLY A 454 -27.77 -10.23 5.61
C GLY A 454 -27.24 -9.65 4.29
N VAL A 455 -27.82 -9.99 3.14
CA VAL A 455 -27.50 -9.34 1.86
C VAL A 455 -28.10 -7.94 1.86
N VAL A 456 -27.32 -6.94 1.47
CA VAL A 456 -27.78 -5.55 1.36
C VAL A 456 -27.57 -5.03 -0.06
N LYS A 457 -28.41 -4.10 -0.49
CA LYS A 457 -28.26 -3.35 -1.73
C LYS A 457 -28.09 -1.87 -1.41
N ASN A 458 -27.06 -1.25 -1.99
CA ASN A 458 -26.81 0.17 -1.77
C ASN A 458 -27.75 1.01 -2.66
N ILE A 459 -28.60 1.82 -2.05
CA ILE A 459 -29.56 2.70 -2.72
C ILE A 459 -29.50 4.07 -2.05
N GLY A 460 -29.14 5.11 -2.79
CA GLY A 460 -29.05 6.48 -2.27
C GLY A 460 -28.09 6.59 -1.08
N GLY A 461 -26.97 5.86 -1.11
CA GLY A 461 -26.00 5.82 -0.01
C GLY A 461 -26.45 5.06 1.25
N ARG A 462 -27.59 4.34 1.22
CA ARG A 462 -28.06 3.49 2.32
C ARG A 462 -27.98 2.01 1.93
N ALA A 463 -27.59 1.17 2.88
CA ALA A 463 -27.66 -0.28 2.76
C ALA A 463 -29.10 -0.76 3.04
N VAL A 464 -29.78 -1.26 2.01
CA VAL A 464 -31.16 -1.77 2.11
C VAL A 464 -31.13 -3.29 2.08
N GLU A 465 -31.63 -3.96 3.11
CA GLU A 465 -31.66 -5.42 3.16
C GLU A 465 -32.42 -6.02 1.98
N GLN A 466 -31.93 -7.15 1.47
CA GLN A 466 -32.51 -7.92 0.38
C GLN A 466 -32.84 -9.32 0.92
N PRO A 467 -34.02 -9.53 1.56
CA PRO A 467 -34.37 -10.82 2.13
C PRO A 467 -34.36 -11.93 1.07
N LEU A 468 -34.14 -13.18 1.50
CA LEU A 468 -34.11 -14.32 0.61
C LEU A 468 -35.42 -14.42 -0.17
N ASP A 469 -35.31 -14.35 -1.49
CA ASP A 469 -36.43 -14.52 -2.41
C ASP A 469 -36.00 -15.46 -3.53
N VAL A 470 -36.41 -16.72 -3.37
CA VAL A 470 -36.11 -17.81 -4.31
C VAL A 470 -37.03 -17.81 -5.53
N SER A 471 -38.10 -17.01 -5.55
CA SER A 471 -38.93 -16.84 -6.75
C SER A 471 -38.15 -16.19 -7.90
N LEU A 472 -37.02 -15.55 -7.58
CA LEU A 472 -36.09 -14.96 -8.54
C LEU A 472 -35.14 -15.98 -9.18
N VAL A 473 -35.24 -17.26 -8.82
CA VAL A 473 -34.59 -18.38 -9.51
C VAL A 473 -35.49 -18.83 -10.67
N PRO A 474 -34.95 -18.95 -11.90
CA PRO A 474 -35.75 -19.38 -13.04
C PRO A 474 -36.33 -20.80 -12.86
N ARG A 475 -37.60 -20.96 -13.21
CA ARG A 475 -38.30 -22.24 -13.32
C ARG A 475 -38.44 -22.66 -14.80
N GLU A 476 -38.68 -23.95 -15.02
CA GLU A 476 -39.02 -24.53 -16.34
C GLU A 476 -40.36 -24.04 -16.87
#